data_AF-A0A9D5S0J0-F1
#
_entry.id   AF-A0A9D5S0J0-F1
#
_cell.length_a   1.000
_cell.length_b   1.000
_cell.length_c   1.000
_cell.angle_alpha   90.00
_cell.angle_beta   90.00
_cell.angle_gamma   90.00
#
_symmetry.space_group_name_H-M   'P 1'
#
loop_
_entity.id
_entity.type
_entity.pdbx_description
1 polymer ?
#
loop_
_entity_poly.entity_id
_entity_poly.type
_entity_poly.pdbx_seq_one_letter_code
_entity_poly.pdbx_strand_id
1 'polypeptide(L)'
;MDKIILTGNYRNCKIGNTISISSDRGKSVGYTGKSNTKLAPKWSFLEKWHDNIGKVDETENNRFYIQEYWDKVLKQLDPEEILMNLPNRSILLCFEENNQFCHRHLVAFWLELFIGIKTYEVKTDEQTKMATIIDRPEYLKDELEKVIKKNYNMSGFNSIRAAYLFHQADKLEQIFEEQANIWLKECGSIPSKGSSPCDIMTEAAGLRIEADEEEAKYNKLLKLKRS
;
A
#
# COMPACT_ATOMS: atom_id res chain seq x y z
N MET A 1 -3.30 13.90 5.59
CA MET A 1 -3.44 13.25 6.91
C MET A 1 -2.10 12.57 7.22
N ASP A 2 -1.35 13.02 8.23
CA ASP A 2 0.01 12.53 8.54
C ASP A 2 -0.02 11.21 9.32
N LYS A 3 -0.57 10.17 8.68
CA LYS A 3 -0.65 8.84 9.27
C LYS A 3 0.67 8.11 9.09
N ILE A 4 1.16 7.51 10.17
CA ILE A 4 2.39 6.70 10.16
C ILE A 4 1.98 5.25 10.36
N ILE A 5 2.48 4.37 9.51
CA ILE A 5 2.35 2.92 9.64
C ILE A 5 3.73 2.33 9.93
N LEU A 6 3.77 1.40 10.87
CA LEU A 6 4.99 0.73 11.28
C LEU A 6 4.92 -0.74 10.88
N THR A 7 6.08 -1.37 10.73
CA THR A 7 6.21 -2.81 10.51
C THR A 7 7.15 -3.40 11.56
N GLY A 8 6.95 -4.68 11.87
CA GLY A 8 7.80 -5.40 12.80
C GLY A 8 7.49 -6.89 12.78
N ASN A 9 8.07 -7.63 13.73
CA ASN A 9 7.84 -9.06 13.85
C ASN A 9 7.28 -9.43 15.22
N TYR A 10 6.67 -10.61 15.30
CA TYR A 10 6.06 -11.07 16.57
C TYR A 10 7.07 -11.17 17.71
N ARG A 11 8.36 -11.39 17.42
CA ARG A 11 9.40 -11.56 18.43
C ARG A 11 9.75 -10.23 19.11
N ASN A 12 9.91 -9.18 18.33
CA ASN A 12 10.48 -7.90 18.75
C ASN A 12 9.42 -6.81 18.99
N CYS A 13 8.17 -7.02 18.57
CA CYS A 13 7.07 -6.08 18.75
C CYS A 13 5.97 -6.68 19.64
N LYS A 14 5.99 -6.33 20.93
CA LYS A 14 5.07 -6.87 21.96
C LYS A 14 4.07 -5.85 22.49
N ILE A 15 4.35 -4.56 22.29
CA ILE A 15 3.50 -3.45 22.76
C ILE A 15 3.06 -2.56 21.59
N GLY A 16 2.04 -1.73 21.83
CA GLY A 16 1.48 -0.81 20.84
C GLY A 16 0.32 -1.39 20.03
N ASN A 17 -0.07 -0.68 18.97
CA ASN A 17 -1.18 -1.06 18.09
C ASN A 17 -0.77 -2.16 17.10
N THR A 18 -0.41 -3.32 17.63
CA THR A 18 0.03 -4.46 16.81
C THR A 18 -1.14 -5.05 16.03
N ILE A 19 -0.89 -5.37 14.76
CA ILE A 19 -1.85 -5.99 13.84
C ILE A 19 -1.12 -7.07 13.05
N SER A 20 -1.55 -8.31 13.23
CA SER A 20 -1.06 -9.45 12.48
C SER A 20 -1.51 -9.39 11.01
N ILE A 21 -0.57 -9.58 10.08
CA ILE A 21 -0.86 -9.71 8.65
C ILE A 21 -0.43 -11.07 8.09
N SER A 22 -0.16 -12.05 8.96
CA SER A 22 0.14 -13.42 8.56
C SER A 22 -1.12 -14.24 8.32
N SER A 23 -0.99 -15.32 7.54
CA SER A 23 -2.10 -16.22 7.21
C SER A 23 -2.66 -16.96 8.44
N ASP A 24 -1.79 -17.38 9.35
CA ASP A 24 -2.18 -18.04 10.61
C ASP A 24 -2.61 -17.06 11.71
N ARG A 25 -2.56 -15.75 11.43
CA ARG A 25 -2.85 -14.65 12.35
C ARG A 25 -1.89 -14.58 13.55
N GLY A 26 -0.72 -15.23 13.50
CA GLY A 26 0.26 -15.27 14.59
C GLY A 26 -0.04 -16.33 15.65
N LYS A 27 -0.98 -17.24 15.38
CA LYS A 27 -1.38 -18.31 16.32
C LYS A 27 -0.21 -19.22 16.68
N SER A 28 0.66 -19.54 15.73
CA SER A 28 1.83 -20.41 15.94
C SER A 28 2.83 -19.88 16.99
N VAL A 29 2.80 -18.57 17.25
CA VAL A 29 3.66 -17.90 18.26
C VAL A 29 2.84 -17.33 19.43
N GLY A 30 1.59 -17.77 19.58
CA GLY A 30 0.72 -17.37 20.70
C GLY A 30 0.23 -15.92 20.63
N TYR A 31 0.25 -15.27 19.46
CA TYR A 31 -0.29 -13.93 19.30
C TYR A 31 -1.83 -13.94 19.29
N THR A 32 -2.44 -13.08 20.11
CA THR A 32 -3.90 -12.99 20.31
C THR A 32 -4.50 -11.62 19.92
N GLY A 33 -3.70 -10.75 19.31
CA GLY A 33 -4.13 -9.40 18.93
C GLY A 33 -4.95 -9.34 17.62
N LYS A 34 -5.16 -8.12 17.13
CA LYS A 34 -5.93 -7.88 15.90
C LYS A 34 -5.21 -8.46 14.69
N SER A 35 -5.97 -8.83 13.66
CA SER A 35 -5.40 -9.31 12.39
C SER A 35 -6.09 -8.68 11.19
N ASN A 36 -5.32 -8.43 10.13
CA ASN A 36 -5.81 -8.03 8.82
C ASN A 36 -5.38 -9.06 7.77
N THR A 37 -6.18 -10.12 7.65
CA THR A 37 -5.90 -11.24 6.74
C THR A 37 -6.07 -10.91 5.25
N LYS A 38 -6.65 -9.74 4.90
CA LYS A 38 -6.68 -9.28 3.50
C LYS A 38 -5.26 -9.08 2.95
N LEU A 39 -4.31 -8.72 3.82
CA LEU A 39 -2.90 -8.50 3.48
C LEU A 39 -2.05 -9.78 3.53
N ALA A 40 -2.61 -10.91 3.95
CA ALA A 40 -1.85 -12.15 4.05
C ALA A 40 -1.56 -12.73 2.65
N PRO A 41 -0.35 -13.29 2.43
CA PRO A 41 -0.05 -13.96 1.17
C PRO A 41 -0.94 -15.20 0.98
N LYS A 42 -1.28 -15.50 -0.28
CA LYS A 42 -2.02 -16.73 -0.61
C LYS A 42 -1.08 -17.92 -0.52
N TRP A 43 -1.58 -19.02 0.02
CA TRP A 43 -0.81 -20.25 0.21
C TRP A 43 -0.18 -20.75 -1.10
N SER A 44 -0.91 -20.67 -2.21
CA SER A 44 -0.49 -21.26 -3.49
C SER A 44 0.84 -20.74 -4.04
N PHE A 45 1.18 -19.46 -3.87
CA PHE A 45 2.49 -18.94 -4.28
C PHE A 45 3.50 -18.92 -3.12
N LEU A 46 3.03 -18.82 -1.87
CA LEU A 46 3.90 -18.89 -0.70
C LEU A 46 4.59 -20.25 -0.59
N GLU A 47 3.83 -21.33 -0.76
CA GLU A 47 4.33 -22.72 -0.76
C GLU A 47 5.37 -22.91 -1.87
N LYS A 48 5.06 -22.48 -3.09
CA LYS A 48 6.00 -22.55 -4.21
C LYS A 48 7.28 -21.74 -3.97
N TRP A 49 7.17 -20.54 -3.40
CA TRP A 49 8.34 -19.72 -3.04
C TRP A 49 9.21 -20.42 -2.00
N HIS A 50 8.62 -21.02 -0.97
CA HIS A 50 9.33 -21.85 0.02
C HIS A 50 10.02 -23.06 -0.62
N ASP A 51 9.30 -23.79 -1.48
CA ASP A 51 9.83 -25.00 -2.13
C ASP A 51 11.01 -24.71 -3.05
N ASN A 52 11.11 -23.48 -3.56
CA ASN A 52 12.20 -23.03 -4.42
C ASN A 52 13.47 -22.63 -3.64
N ILE A 53 13.42 -22.49 -2.31
CA ILE A 53 14.59 -22.10 -1.50
C ILE A 53 15.71 -23.13 -1.70
N GLY A 54 16.89 -22.65 -2.11
CA GLY A 54 18.05 -23.48 -2.41
C GLY A 54 18.00 -24.25 -3.75
N LYS A 55 16.91 -24.12 -4.52
CA LYS A 55 16.74 -24.73 -5.85
C LYS A 55 16.77 -23.71 -6.98
N VAL A 56 16.28 -22.51 -6.71
CA VAL A 56 16.26 -21.35 -7.62
C VAL A 56 17.09 -20.25 -7.00
N ASP A 57 17.70 -19.40 -7.83
CA ASP A 57 18.38 -18.20 -7.36
C ASP A 57 17.45 -17.35 -6.46
N GLU A 58 17.98 -16.84 -5.36
CA GLU A 58 17.18 -16.12 -4.36
C GLU A 58 16.54 -14.86 -4.96
N THR A 59 17.27 -14.13 -5.81
CA THR A 59 16.76 -12.91 -6.44
C THR A 59 15.62 -13.24 -7.39
N GLU A 60 15.78 -14.29 -8.20
CA GLU A 60 14.73 -14.76 -9.10
C GLU A 60 13.49 -15.25 -8.33
N ASN A 61 13.68 -16.03 -7.26
CA ASN A 61 12.58 -16.54 -6.46
C ASN A 61 11.83 -15.42 -5.73
N ASN A 62 12.55 -14.43 -5.18
CA ASN A 62 11.94 -13.25 -4.55
C ASN A 62 11.15 -12.42 -5.57
N ARG A 63 11.66 -12.25 -6.81
CA ARG A 63 10.91 -11.59 -7.90
C ARG A 63 9.62 -12.32 -8.23
N PHE A 64 9.65 -13.65 -8.31
CA PHE A 64 8.45 -14.47 -8.48
C PHE A 64 7.43 -14.18 -7.37
N TYR A 65 7.86 -14.17 -6.11
CA TYR A 65 6.96 -13.87 -4.99
C TYR A 65 6.35 -12.46 -5.09
N ILE A 66 7.17 -11.44 -5.36
CA ILE A 66 6.70 -10.05 -5.44
C ILE A 66 5.65 -9.89 -6.54
N GLN A 67 5.86 -10.51 -7.71
CA GLN A 67 4.91 -10.51 -8.82
C GLN A 67 3.58 -11.14 -8.40
N GLU A 68 3.62 -12.35 -7.82
CA GLU A 68 2.42 -13.06 -7.38
C GLU A 68 1.68 -12.33 -6.26
N TYR A 69 2.42 -11.74 -5.31
CA TYR A 69 1.84 -10.99 -4.21
C TYR A 69 1.16 -9.71 -4.68
N TRP A 70 1.77 -9.01 -5.64
CA TRP A 70 1.13 -7.88 -6.31
C TRP A 70 -0.17 -8.31 -7.00
N ASP A 71 -0.10 -9.30 -7.90
CA ASP A 71 -1.24 -9.67 -8.75
C ASP A 71 -2.42 -10.26 -7.96
N LYS A 72 -2.13 -11.13 -6.99
CA LYS A 72 -3.13 -11.91 -6.25
C LYS A 72 -3.56 -11.28 -4.93
N VAL A 73 -2.84 -10.28 -4.42
CA VAL A 73 -3.14 -9.63 -3.13
C VAL A 73 -3.24 -8.12 -3.29
N LEU A 74 -2.13 -7.42 -3.48
CA LEU A 74 -2.11 -5.95 -3.36
C LEU A 74 -2.95 -5.24 -4.43
N LYS A 75 -2.91 -5.71 -5.68
CA LYS A 75 -3.69 -5.14 -6.80
C LYS A 75 -5.21 -5.26 -6.60
N GLN A 76 -5.65 -6.17 -5.74
CA GLN A 76 -7.07 -6.42 -5.46
C GLN A 76 -7.61 -5.55 -4.32
N LEU A 77 -6.75 -4.76 -3.67
CA LEU A 77 -7.08 -3.96 -2.51
C LEU A 77 -6.98 -2.47 -2.85
N ASP A 78 -7.84 -1.66 -2.23
CA ASP A 78 -7.68 -0.21 -2.26
C ASP A 78 -6.71 0.22 -1.13
N PRO A 79 -5.56 0.82 -1.44
CA PRO A 79 -4.61 1.26 -0.42
C PRO A 79 -5.20 2.31 0.53
N GLU A 80 -6.15 3.15 0.09
CA GLU A 80 -6.82 4.11 0.96
C GLU A 80 -7.76 3.41 1.95
N GLU A 81 -8.57 2.45 1.49
CA GLU A 81 -9.45 1.66 2.37
C GLU A 81 -8.62 0.91 3.42
N ILE A 82 -7.49 0.30 3.01
CA ILE A 82 -6.58 -0.36 3.94
C ILE A 82 -6.04 0.65 4.96
N LEU A 83 -5.55 1.80 4.50
CA LEU A 83 -4.99 2.80 5.39
C LEU A 83 -6.03 3.36 6.36
N MET A 84 -7.25 3.66 5.91
CA MET A 84 -8.35 4.16 6.76
C MET A 84 -8.67 3.19 7.90
N ASN A 85 -8.68 1.89 7.61
CA ASN A 85 -9.02 0.84 8.58
C ASN A 85 -7.92 0.53 9.60
N LEU A 86 -6.69 0.98 9.38
CA LEU A 86 -5.59 0.82 10.35
C LEU A 86 -5.57 2.02 11.31
N PRO A 87 -5.49 1.86 12.64
CA PRO A 87 -5.20 2.99 13.53
C PRO A 87 -3.87 3.70 13.19
N ASN A 88 -3.74 4.98 13.57
CA ASN A 88 -2.44 5.65 13.44
C ASN A 88 -1.39 4.93 14.30
N ARG A 89 -0.16 4.83 13.79
CA ARG A 89 0.97 4.10 14.41
C ARG A 89 0.69 2.61 14.63
N SER A 90 -0.17 2.00 13.80
CA SER A 90 -0.31 0.54 13.74
C SER A 90 1.01 -0.13 13.36
N ILE A 91 1.33 -1.24 14.01
CA ILE A 91 2.51 -2.05 13.76
C ILE A 91 2.06 -3.34 13.06
N LEU A 92 2.31 -3.46 11.76
CA LEU A 92 1.98 -4.66 10.98
C LEU A 92 3.01 -5.75 11.26
N LEU A 93 2.54 -6.89 11.77
CA LEU A 93 3.38 -7.99 12.25
C LEU A 93 3.40 -9.18 11.29
N CYS A 94 4.59 -9.75 11.15
CA CYS A 94 4.83 -11.07 10.56
C CYS A 94 5.93 -11.84 11.34
N PHE A 95 6.36 -13.00 10.82
CA PHE A 95 7.26 -13.93 11.50
C PHE A 95 8.74 -13.61 11.33
N GLU A 96 9.13 -13.28 10.11
CA GLU A 96 10.52 -13.19 9.70
C GLU A 96 11.26 -12.08 10.44
N GLU A 97 12.58 -12.24 10.61
CA GLU A 97 13.39 -11.24 11.29
C GLU A 97 13.38 -9.90 10.54
N ASN A 98 13.74 -8.81 11.23
CA ASN A 98 13.49 -7.44 10.75
C ASN A 98 14.13 -7.09 9.40
N ASN A 99 15.26 -7.71 9.08
CA ASN A 99 16.03 -7.47 7.87
C ASN A 99 15.82 -8.53 6.76
N GLN A 100 14.96 -9.52 6.99
CA GLN A 100 14.71 -10.60 6.05
C GLN A 100 13.62 -10.24 5.03
N PHE A 101 13.61 -10.98 3.91
CA PHE A 101 12.51 -10.91 2.96
C PHE A 101 11.19 -11.25 3.66
N CYS A 102 10.20 -10.36 3.58
CA CYS A 102 8.88 -10.56 4.18
C CYS A 102 7.84 -9.67 3.49
N HIS A 103 6.61 -10.16 3.34
CA HIS A 103 5.52 -9.39 2.74
C HIS A 103 5.14 -8.13 3.52
N ARG A 104 5.43 -8.04 4.82
CA ARG A 104 5.19 -6.83 5.61
C ARG A 104 5.92 -5.61 5.04
N HIS A 105 7.14 -5.83 4.53
CA HIS A 105 7.93 -4.78 3.89
C HIS A 105 7.28 -4.38 2.57
N LEU A 106 6.79 -5.35 1.78
CA LEU A 106 6.07 -5.08 0.54
C LEU A 106 4.78 -4.28 0.78
N VAL A 107 4.01 -4.59 1.83
CA VAL A 107 2.82 -3.80 2.23
C VAL A 107 3.22 -2.37 2.61
N ALA A 108 4.28 -2.21 3.40
CA ALA A 108 4.76 -0.89 3.79
C ALA A 108 5.16 -0.06 2.56
N PHE A 109 5.99 -0.62 1.68
CA PHE A 109 6.41 0.05 0.44
C PHE A 109 5.25 0.33 -0.50
N TRP A 110 4.27 -0.57 -0.60
CA TRP A 110 3.05 -0.34 -1.36
C TRP A 110 2.28 0.90 -0.87
N LEU A 111 2.10 1.04 0.45
CA LEU A 111 1.46 2.23 1.03
C LEU A 111 2.29 3.51 0.82
N GLU A 112 3.62 3.43 0.86
CA GLU A 112 4.48 4.57 0.50
C GLU A 112 4.33 4.97 -0.97
N LEU A 113 4.30 3.98 -1.88
CA LEU A 113 4.26 4.21 -3.33
C LEU A 113 2.91 4.75 -3.81
N PHE A 114 1.80 4.27 -3.24
CA PHE A 114 0.46 4.71 -3.62
C PHE A 114 -0.03 5.91 -2.78
N ILE A 115 0.14 5.86 -1.45
CA ILE A 115 -0.44 6.86 -0.53
C ILE A 115 0.59 7.88 -0.03
N GLY A 116 1.88 7.72 -0.32
CA GLY A 116 2.88 8.74 0.01
C GLY A 116 3.11 8.94 1.52
N ILE A 117 2.63 8.02 2.35
CA ILE A 117 2.86 8.06 3.80
C ILE A 117 4.29 7.64 4.14
N LYS A 118 4.71 7.91 5.38
CA LYS A 118 5.96 7.38 5.92
C LYS A 118 5.73 6.04 6.60
N THR A 119 6.59 5.08 6.33
CA THR A 119 6.60 3.80 7.04
C THR A 119 7.98 3.47 7.60
N TYR A 120 8.02 2.71 8.70
CA TYR A 120 9.26 2.36 9.38
C TYR A 120 9.20 0.94 9.94
N GLU A 121 10.30 0.19 9.81
CA GLU A 121 10.49 -1.05 10.57
C GLU A 121 10.94 -0.70 11.98
N VAL A 122 10.36 -1.36 12.99
CA VAL A 122 10.65 -1.08 14.39
C VAL A 122 10.86 -2.35 15.22
N LYS A 123 11.55 -2.17 16.34
CA LYS A 123 11.49 -3.04 17.52
C LYS A 123 10.89 -2.25 18.68
N THR A 124 10.16 -2.92 19.56
CA THR A 124 9.59 -2.29 20.76
C THR A 124 10.26 -2.80 22.01
N ASP A 125 10.46 -1.93 22.98
CA ASP A 125 10.97 -2.25 24.31
C ASP A 125 9.82 -2.16 25.32
N GLU A 126 9.53 -3.28 25.98
CA GLU A 126 8.43 -3.38 26.94
C GLU A 126 8.70 -2.64 28.25
N GLN A 127 9.96 -2.48 28.64
CA GLN A 127 10.34 -1.80 29.88
C GLN A 127 10.25 -0.29 29.69
N THR A 128 10.87 0.22 28.63
CA THR A 128 10.89 1.67 28.35
C THR A 128 9.65 2.16 27.62
N LYS A 129 8.80 1.25 27.12
CA LYS A 129 7.63 1.54 26.27
C LYS A 129 7.98 2.32 25.00
N MET A 130 9.21 2.20 24.52
CA MET A 130 9.70 2.90 23.34
C MET A 130 9.76 1.99 22.11
N ALA A 131 9.63 2.59 20.93
CA ALA A 131 9.91 1.94 19.65
C ALA A 131 11.22 2.50 19.08
N THR A 132 12.10 1.62 18.62
CA THR A 132 13.34 1.99 17.92
C THR A 132 13.19 1.63 16.45
N ILE A 133 13.47 2.59 15.57
CA ILE A 133 13.52 2.36 14.12
C ILE A 133 14.76 1.52 13.82
N ILE A 134 14.59 0.53 12.95
CA ILE A 134 15.65 -0.38 12.53
C ILE A 134 15.64 -0.52 11.01
N ASP A 135 16.75 -1.05 10.48
CA ASP A 135 16.90 -1.24 9.05
C ASP A 135 15.94 -2.31 8.53
N ARG A 136 15.54 -2.13 7.28
CA ARG A 136 14.71 -3.06 6.50
C ARG A 136 15.30 -3.22 5.10
N PRO A 137 14.97 -4.30 4.38
CA PRO A 137 15.51 -4.54 3.04
C PRO A 137 14.95 -3.54 2.00
N GLU A 138 15.59 -2.38 1.86
CA GLU A 138 15.15 -1.29 0.97
C GLU A 138 15.11 -1.68 -0.52
N TYR A 139 15.90 -2.67 -0.94
CA TYR A 139 15.88 -3.17 -2.33
C TYR A 139 14.50 -3.71 -2.74
N LEU A 140 13.67 -4.16 -1.78
CA LEU A 140 12.32 -4.64 -2.07
C LEU A 140 11.40 -3.54 -2.60
N LYS A 141 11.66 -2.28 -2.23
CA LYS A 141 10.90 -1.15 -2.75
C LYS A 141 11.11 -1.00 -4.26
N ASP A 142 12.36 -1.07 -4.71
CA ASP A 142 12.71 -0.95 -6.11
C ASP A 142 12.16 -2.13 -6.94
N GLU A 143 12.23 -3.36 -6.41
CA GLU A 143 11.68 -4.54 -7.08
C GLU A 143 10.15 -4.50 -7.16
N LEU A 144 9.48 -4.06 -6.08
CA LEU A 144 8.02 -3.85 -6.09
C LEU A 144 7.61 -2.74 -7.05
N GLU A 145 8.32 -1.61 -7.08
CA GLU A 145 8.06 -0.51 -8.00
C GLU A 145 8.16 -0.97 -9.47
N LYS A 146 9.16 -1.79 -9.82
CA LYS A 146 9.29 -2.37 -11.17
C LYS A 146 8.09 -3.26 -11.52
N VAL A 147 7.68 -4.13 -10.61
CA VAL A 147 6.51 -5.01 -10.80
C VAL A 147 5.24 -4.20 -10.99
N ILE A 148 5.00 -3.17 -10.17
CA ILE A 148 3.81 -2.32 -10.29
C ILE A 148 3.82 -1.59 -11.63
N LYS A 149 4.91 -0.90 -11.99
CA LYS A 149 5.00 -0.12 -13.24
C LYS A 149 4.80 -0.97 -14.51
N LYS A 150 5.16 -2.25 -14.45
CA LYS A 150 4.94 -3.18 -15.56
C LYS A 150 3.46 -3.61 -15.70
N ASN A 151 2.72 -3.67 -14.59
CA ASN A 151 1.41 -4.35 -14.52
C ASN A 151 0.24 -3.43 -14.08
N TYR A 152 0.52 -2.16 -13.83
CA TYR A 152 -0.44 -1.11 -13.48
C TYR A 152 -0.53 -0.10 -14.63
N ASN A 153 -1.73 0.39 -14.94
CA ASN A 153 -1.88 1.42 -15.96
C ASN A 153 -1.26 2.71 -15.45
N MET A 154 -0.11 3.10 -16.00
CA MET A 154 0.58 4.30 -15.55
C MET A 154 0.02 5.59 -16.18
N SER A 155 -0.88 5.52 -17.17
CA SER A 155 -1.46 6.70 -17.85
C SER A 155 -0.44 7.76 -18.29
N GLY A 156 0.78 7.34 -18.62
CA GLY A 156 1.88 8.23 -19.02
C GLY A 156 2.70 8.84 -17.87
N PHE A 157 2.34 8.59 -16.61
CA PHE A 157 3.07 9.06 -15.43
C PHE A 157 4.31 8.19 -15.12
N ASN A 158 5.34 8.80 -14.53
CA ASN A 158 6.49 8.09 -13.99
C ASN A 158 6.30 7.74 -12.50
N SER A 159 5.48 8.51 -11.78
CA SER A 159 5.12 8.30 -10.38
C SER A 159 3.91 7.37 -10.24
N ILE A 160 4.03 6.32 -9.41
CA ILE A 160 2.91 5.44 -9.07
C ILE A 160 1.80 6.22 -8.36
N ARG A 161 2.16 7.13 -7.45
CA ARG A 161 1.21 7.99 -6.75
C ARG A 161 0.43 8.88 -7.72
N ALA A 162 1.12 9.52 -8.67
CA ALA A 162 0.47 10.38 -9.65
C ALA A 162 -0.52 9.58 -10.51
N ALA A 163 -0.10 8.42 -11.03
CA ALA A 163 -0.99 7.52 -11.74
C ALA A 163 -2.20 7.12 -10.89
N TYR A 164 -1.99 6.77 -9.62
CA TYR A 164 -3.08 6.39 -8.72
C TYR A 164 -4.09 7.53 -8.50
N LEU A 165 -3.62 8.74 -8.18
CA LEU A 165 -4.47 9.92 -8.00
C LEU A 165 -5.26 10.24 -9.27
N PHE A 166 -4.61 10.13 -10.43
CA PHE A 166 -5.27 10.29 -11.73
C PHE A 166 -6.41 9.28 -11.93
N HIS A 167 -6.18 8.00 -11.59
CA HIS A 167 -7.23 6.97 -11.68
C HIS A 167 -8.35 7.16 -10.67
N GLN A 168 -8.06 7.71 -9.48
CA GLN A 168 -9.11 8.06 -8.53
C GLN A 168 -9.97 9.21 -9.05
N ALA A 169 -9.37 10.22 -9.69
CA ALA A 169 -10.12 11.27 -10.38
C ALA A 169 -11.01 10.71 -11.50
N ASP A 170 -10.49 9.81 -12.35
CA ASP A 170 -11.27 9.13 -13.41
C ASP A 170 -12.51 8.42 -12.82
N LYS A 171 -12.35 7.73 -11.69
CA LYS A 171 -13.47 7.04 -11.02
C LYS A 171 -14.51 8.02 -10.51
N LEU A 172 -14.10 9.13 -9.89
CA LEU A 172 -15.03 10.15 -9.40
C LEU A 172 -15.81 10.80 -10.56
N GLU A 173 -15.14 11.09 -11.67
CA GLU A 173 -15.78 11.62 -12.88
C GLU A 173 -16.82 10.63 -13.44
N GLN A 174 -16.51 9.33 -13.49
CA GLN A 174 -17.48 8.29 -13.89
C GLN A 174 -18.68 8.21 -12.93
N ILE A 175 -18.44 8.24 -11.62
CA ILE A 175 -19.50 8.27 -10.61
C ILE A 175 -20.39 9.51 -10.80
N PHE A 176 -19.79 10.66 -11.08
CA PHE A 176 -20.53 11.88 -11.37
C PHE A 176 -21.40 11.73 -12.61
N GLU A 177 -20.88 11.19 -13.72
CA GLU A 177 -21.65 10.97 -14.94
C GLU A 177 -22.84 10.03 -14.71
N GLU A 178 -22.65 8.94 -13.96
CA GLU A 178 -23.72 8.02 -13.59
C GLU A 178 -24.81 8.72 -12.77
N GLN A 179 -24.42 9.48 -11.75
CA GLN A 179 -25.37 10.22 -10.92
C GLN A 179 -26.08 11.31 -11.73
N ALA A 180 -25.34 12.13 -12.49
CA ALA A 180 -25.90 13.21 -13.30
C ALA A 180 -26.97 12.68 -14.28
N ASN A 181 -26.74 11.51 -14.88
CA ASN A 181 -27.71 10.86 -15.77
C ASN A 181 -29.00 10.45 -15.04
N ILE A 182 -28.92 9.99 -13.80
CA ILE A 182 -30.09 9.68 -12.96
C ILE A 182 -30.87 10.95 -12.65
N TRP A 183 -30.18 12.00 -12.18
CA TRP A 183 -30.79 13.29 -11.84
C TRP A 183 -31.46 13.96 -13.04
N LEU A 184 -30.85 13.91 -14.22
CA LEU A 184 -31.47 14.43 -15.45
C LEU A 184 -32.75 13.69 -15.80
N LYS A 185 -32.82 12.37 -15.59
CA LYS A 185 -34.02 11.57 -15.84
C LYS A 185 -35.12 11.84 -14.82
N GLU A 186 -34.77 11.99 -13.54
CA GLU A 186 -35.75 12.12 -12.45
C GLU A 186 -36.22 13.56 -12.23
N CYS A 187 -35.30 14.53 -12.31
CA CYS A 187 -35.55 15.93 -11.95
C CYS A 187 -35.50 16.89 -13.14
N GLY A 188 -35.12 16.42 -14.34
CA GLY A 188 -35.01 17.25 -15.55
C GLY A 188 -33.86 18.28 -15.52
N SER A 189 -33.05 18.31 -14.46
CA SER A 189 -31.91 19.22 -14.31
C SER A 189 -30.90 18.66 -13.31
N ILE A 190 -29.64 19.09 -13.44
CA ILE A 190 -28.58 18.79 -12.46
C ILE A 190 -28.58 19.90 -11.42
N PRO A 191 -28.61 19.59 -10.12
CA PRO A 191 -28.61 20.59 -9.07
C PRO A 191 -27.34 21.44 -9.11
N SER A 192 -27.50 22.73 -8.81
CA SER A 192 -26.39 23.69 -8.78
C SER A 192 -25.52 23.55 -7.51
N LYS A 193 -24.49 24.40 -7.39
CA LYS A 193 -23.44 24.41 -6.37
C LYS A 193 -23.95 24.09 -4.94
N GLY A 194 -23.20 23.26 -4.19
CA GLY A 194 -23.59 22.81 -2.85
C GLY A 194 -24.48 21.56 -2.84
N SER A 195 -24.53 20.85 -3.97
CA SER A 195 -25.13 19.52 -4.10
C SER A 195 -24.05 18.47 -4.31
N SER A 196 -24.30 17.24 -3.83
CA SER A 196 -23.36 16.11 -3.88
C SER A 196 -22.69 15.92 -5.26
N PRO A 197 -23.38 16.06 -6.41
CA PRO A 197 -22.72 15.90 -7.72
C PRO A 197 -21.63 16.95 -8.00
N CYS A 198 -21.83 18.21 -7.60
CA CYS A 198 -20.85 19.28 -7.82
C CYS A 198 -19.59 19.10 -6.95
N ASP A 199 -19.74 18.50 -5.77
CA ASP A 199 -18.64 18.24 -4.85
C ASP A 199 -17.72 17.14 -5.40
N ILE A 200 -18.29 16.09 -6.02
CA ILE A 200 -17.53 15.00 -6.66
C ILE A 200 -16.60 15.54 -7.76
N MET A 201 -17.09 16.44 -8.62
CA MET A 201 -16.26 17.03 -9.69
C MET A 201 -15.16 17.95 -9.13
N THR A 202 -15.44 18.64 -8.02
CA THR A 202 -14.44 19.48 -7.36
C THR A 202 -13.32 18.62 -6.76
N GLU A 203 -13.70 17.50 -6.14
CA GLU A 203 -12.75 16.52 -5.60
C GLU A 203 -11.90 15.88 -6.72
N ALA A 204 -12.54 15.45 -7.81
CA ALA A 204 -11.83 14.91 -8.98
C ALA A 204 -10.81 15.91 -9.53
N ALA A 205 -11.19 17.18 -9.72
CA ALA A 205 -10.29 18.23 -10.18
C ALA A 205 -9.11 18.44 -9.19
N GLY A 206 -9.36 18.36 -7.89
CA GLY A 206 -8.31 18.41 -6.86
C GLY A 206 -7.30 17.26 -7.00
N LEU A 207 -7.79 16.04 -7.20
CA LEU A 207 -6.94 14.86 -7.41
C LEU A 207 -6.09 14.95 -8.69
N ARG A 208 -6.61 15.55 -9.77
CA ARG A 208 -5.84 15.81 -10.99
C ARG A 208 -4.66 16.74 -10.72
N ILE A 209 -4.90 17.84 -10.00
CA ILE A 209 -3.85 18.80 -9.62
C ILE A 209 -2.80 18.10 -8.76
N GLU A 210 -3.22 17.32 -7.76
CA GLU A 210 -2.29 16.57 -6.90
C GLU A 210 -1.47 15.54 -7.69
N ALA A 211 -2.07 14.89 -8.69
CA ALA A 211 -1.37 13.97 -9.57
C ALA A 211 -0.23 14.67 -10.33
N ASP A 212 -0.50 15.84 -10.92
CA ASP A 212 0.49 16.63 -11.64
C ASP A 212 1.64 17.10 -10.73
N GLU A 213 1.32 17.54 -9.50
CA GLU A 213 2.29 17.94 -8.50
C GLU A 213 3.22 16.79 -8.08
N GLU A 214 2.66 15.60 -7.82
CA GLU A 214 3.43 14.42 -7.43
C GLU A 214 4.28 13.88 -8.58
N GLU A 215 3.80 13.97 -9.83
CA GLU A 215 4.62 13.66 -11.01
C GLU A 215 5.79 14.63 -11.16
N ALA A 216 5.55 15.94 -11.01
CA ALA A 216 6.61 16.95 -11.08
C ALA A 216 7.67 16.73 -9.99
N LYS A 217 7.25 16.43 -8.76
CA LYS A 217 8.12 16.08 -7.64
C LYS A 217 8.94 14.82 -7.91
N TYR A 218 8.31 13.76 -8.41
CA TYR A 218 9.00 12.52 -8.76
C TYR A 218 10.04 12.74 -9.87
N ASN A 219 9.69 13.47 -10.92
CA ASN A 219 10.60 13.79 -12.02
C ASN A 219 11.80 14.65 -11.58
N LYS A 220 11.59 15.57 -10.62
CA LYS A 220 12.68 16.32 -10.00
C LYS A 220 13.64 15.40 -9.23
N LEU A 221 13.12 14.46 -8.45
CA LEU A 221 13.92 13.48 -7.72
C LEU A 221 14.68 12.54 -8.65
N LEU A 222 14.06 12.09 -9.74
CA LEU A 222 14.72 11.28 -10.77
C LEU A 222 15.89 12.00 -11.41
N LYS A 223 15.76 13.30 -11.72
CA LYS A 223 16.85 14.10 -12.27
C LYS A 223 18.03 14.19 -11.30
N LEU A 224 17.76 14.40 -10.00
CA LEU A 224 18.78 14.45 -8.95
C LEU A 224 19.51 13.12 -8.75
N LYS A 225 18.85 11.98 -8.97
CA LYS A 225 19.50 10.65 -8.90
C LYS A 225 20.41 10.36 -10.10
N ARG A 226 20.26 11.10 -11.21
CA ARG A 226 21.00 10.90 -12.46
C ARG A 226 22.14 11.91 -12.65
N SER A 227 22.18 12.97 -11.84
CA SER A 227 23.27 13.96 -11.77
C SER A 227 24.35 13.51 -10.80
#